data_AF-A0A5D6XVG1-F1
#
_entry.id   AF-A0A5D6XVG1-F1
#
_cell.length_a   1.000
_cell.length_b   1.000
_cell.length_c   1.000
_cell.angle_alpha   90.00
_cell.angle_beta   90.00
_cell.angle_gamma   90.00
#
_symmetry.space_group_name_H-M   'P 1'
#
loop_
_entity.id
_entity.type
_entity.pdbx_description
1 polymer ?
#
loop_
_entity_poly.entity_id
_entity_poly.type
_entity_poly.pdbx_seq_one_letter_code
_entity_poly.pdbx_strand_id
1 'polypeptide(L)'
;MRALRLALCLALVLPSLLLLLLAPRAAASVYPVTSNADWVPPFQHAEKMFATDHGPVLSRAGNSSVTFDVRGVNVTRAMDGWRLVVFLYHVDNYAVFETVADKIELLACSAEAGVRFDGMSAVKKFTFPVANASVHALVDYPVTRSGWTDAQIFVCADEDAAPEQLRFAGAMEIRNPYGLLPAPLYGMLPFSGFLSLGYVVLDVFFAVLLCRHRQQVIQLHYGILFVLCMGSVTSSVWFYAFYRLNKTGEPVCCPYPTTFLVAVIFDALVRTLARGILLVVCLGYGIVRNRLATSEVVAVSLVSLAYFVSGVGDEVTRGTSSGAEFRQKPTVWSFVQLVCNLAFIMWIHFSLERILKQLSDQKQFAKLGMYKSLAWALASFILFFTILTVVAVCSRFGVFEWDVEWEWMQLVAWPVLNFIVSAAMCFIWRPTKNSSQFAFSMQLPMTDDGTGLEMTVASRDSSSEDDVEVESDDDDIEKNTKPRAARVGENEDDDDSDEGV
;
A
#
# COMPACT_ATOMS: atom_id res chain seq x y z
N MET A 1 19.92 -24.13 17.09
CA MET A 1 19.51 -22.70 17.13
C MET A 1 20.16 -21.80 16.05
N ARG A 2 21.46 -21.91 15.75
CA ARG A 2 22.15 -21.07 14.73
C ARG A 2 21.62 -21.25 13.30
N ALA A 3 21.38 -22.49 12.87
CA ALA A 3 20.76 -22.79 11.57
C ALA A 3 19.29 -22.36 11.49
N LEU A 4 18.55 -22.46 12.59
CA LEU A 4 17.12 -22.10 12.66
C LEU A 4 16.88 -20.60 12.43
N ARG A 5 17.72 -19.72 12.98
CA ARG A 5 17.59 -18.26 12.79
C ARG A 5 18.06 -17.79 11.40
N LEU A 6 19.03 -18.50 10.80
CA LEU A 6 19.51 -18.26 9.45
C LEU A 6 18.47 -18.73 8.41
N ALA A 7 17.89 -19.91 8.66
CA ALA A 7 16.76 -20.43 7.91
C ALA A 7 15.53 -19.52 8.02
N LEU A 8 15.24 -18.93 9.19
CA LEU A 8 14.13 -17.98 9.34
C LEU A 8 14.32 -16.70 8.51
N CYS A 9 15.55 -16.17 8.44
CA CYS A 9 15.85 -14.99 7.60
C CYS A 9 15.74 -15.30 6.11
N LEU A 10 16.26 -16.46 5.66
CA LEU A 10 16.13 -16.90 4.27
C LEU A 10 14.68 -17.26 3.90
N ALA A 11 13.94 -17.89 4.82
CA ALA A 11 12.53 -18.27 4.65
C ALA A 11 11.58 -17.08 4.58
N LEU A 12 12.00 -15.87 4.97
CA LEU A 12 11.23 -14.64 4.80
C LEU A 12 11.43 -13.98 3.42
N VAL A 13 12.57 -14.23 2.76
CA VAL A 13 12.91 -13.65 1.44
C VAL A 13 12.50 -14.57 0.28
N LEU A 14 12.54 -15.89 0.51
CA LEU A 14 12.15 -16.93 -0.45
C LEU A 14 10.69 -16.85 -0.95
N PRO A 15 9.67 -16.53 -0.13
CA PRO A 15 8.28 -16.43 -0.57
C PRO A 15 8.08 -15.30 -1.60
N SER A 16 8.77 -14.16 -1.43
CA SER A 16 8.72 -13.01 -2.34
C SER A 16 9.24 -13.37 -3.73
N LEU A 17 10.34 -14.14 -3.78
CA LEU A 17 10.92 -14.66 -5.02
C LEU A 17 10.04 -15.74 -5.68
N LEU A 18 9.39 -16.58 -4.87
CA LEU A 18 8.52 -17.65 -5.36
C LEU A 18 7.20 -17.10 -5.94
N LEU A 19 6.66 -16.01 -5.38
CA LEU A 19 5.47 -15.35 -5.89
C LEU A 19 5.68 -14.76 -7.30
N LEU A 20 6.89 -14.25 -7.58
CA LEU A 20 7.28 -13.78 -8.92
C LEU A 20 7.29 -14.90 -9.97
N LEU A 21 7.50 -16.16 -9.55
CA LEU A 21 7.60 -17.33 -10.43
C LEU A 21 6.27 -18.05 -10.64
N LEU A 22 5.29 -17.85 -9.75
CA LEU A 22 4.00 -18.54 -9.76
C LEU A 22 2.91 -17.72 -10.45
N ALA A 23 3.12 -17.35 -11.70
CA ALA A 23 2.09 -16.73 -12.52
C ALA A 23 1.23 -17.82 -13.22
N PRO A 24 0.02 -18.17 -12.73
CA PRO A 24 -0.90 -19.03 -13.48
C PRO A 24 -1.29 -18.40 -14.82
N ARG A 25 -1.54 -19.27 -15.81
CA ARG A 25 -2.15 -18.89 -17.09
C ARG A 25 -3.57 -18.39 -16.82
N ALA A 26 -3.84 -17.15 -17.18
CA ALA A 26 -5.17 -16.58 -17.12
C ALA A 26 -5.73 -16.43 -18.54
N ALA A 27 -7.01 -16.78 -18.70
CA ALA A 27 -7.74 -16.54 -19.94
C ALA A 27 -8.05 -15.04 -20.05
N ALA A 28 -8.02 -14.49 -21.27
CA ALA A 28 -8.40 -13.11 -21.49
C ALA A 28 -9.89 -12.91 -21.18
N SER A 29 -10.24 -11.82 -20.52
CA SER A 29 -11.62 -11.41 -20.31
C SER A 29 -11.79 -9.98 -20.85
N VAL A 30 -12.75 -9.82 -21.73
CA VAL A 30 -13.07 -8.55 -22.38
C VAL A 30 -14.08 -7.77 -21.52
N TYR A 31 -14.10 -6.43 -21.59
CA TYR A 31 -15.06 -5.64 -20.81
C TYR A 31 -16.49 -6.01 -21.22
N PRO A 32 -17.36 -6.41 -20.27
CA PRO A 32 -18.74 -6.73 -20.60
C PRO A 32 -19.50 -5.44 -20.93
N VAL A 33 -20.19 -5.44 -22.06
CA VAL A 33 -21.09 -4.36 -22.47
C VAL A 33 -22.51 -4.83 -22.26
N THR A 34 -23.28 -4.11 -21.45
CA THR A 34 -24.70 -4.37 -21.24
C THR A 34 -25.47 -3.06 -21.23
N SER A 35 -26.60 -3.01 -21.93
CA SER A 35 -27.49 -1.85 -21.92
C SER A 35 -28.08 -1.60 -20.52
N ASN A 36 -27.86 -0.41 -19.97
CA ASN A 36 -28.57 0.07 -18.79
C ASN A 36 -29.82 0.85 -19.25
N ALA A 37 -31.00 0.47 -18.76
CA ALA A 37 -32.25 1.10 -19.19
C ALA A 37 -32.55 2.40 -18.45
N ASP A 38 -31.92 2.63 -17.29
CA ASP A 38 -32.16 3.81 -16.46
C ASP A 38 -31.24 5.00 -16.83
N TRP A 39 -30.36 4.84 -17.82
CA TRP A 39 -29.33 5.81 -18.19
C TRP A 39 -29.36 6.11 -19.69
N VAL A 40 -29.18 7.38 -20.05
CA VAL A 40 -29.00 7.83 -21.44
C VAL A 40 -27.64 8.54 -21.52
N PRO A 41 -26.68 8.04 -22.33
CA PRO A 41 -26.75 6.83 -23.17
C PRO A 41 -26.85 5.53 -22.35
N PRO A 42 -27.42 4.45 -22.94
CA PRO A 42 -27.54 3.15 -22.28
C PRO A 42 -26.20 2.46 -22.00
N PHE A 43 -25.11 2.93 -22.63
CA PHE A 43 -23.74 2.56 -22.29
C PHE A 43 -22.78 3.69 -22.65
N GLN A 44 -21.87 4.00 -21.73
CA GLN A 44 -20.77 4.95 -21.90
C GLN A 44 -19.53 4.43 -21.18
N HIS A 45 -18.38 4.46 -21.87
CA HIS A 45 -17.09 4.15 -21.27
C HIS A 45 -16.04 5.10 -21.83
N ALA A 46 -15.49 5.93 -20.95
CA ALA A 46 -14.43 6.89 -21.26
C ALA A 46 -13.11 6.40 -20.65
N GLU A 47 -12.08 6.32 -21.48
CA GLU A 47 -10.75 5.90 -21.05
C GLU A 47 -9.65 6.72 -21.72
N LYS A 48 -8.58 6.99 -20.97
CA LYS A 48 -7.36 7.57 -21.54
C LYS A 48 -6.57 6.50 -22.27
N MET A 49 -6.23 6.77 -23.53
CA MET A 49 -5.51 5.84 -24.40
C MET A 49 -4.31 6.52 -25.06
N PHE A 50 -3.35 5.70 -25.50
CA PHE A 50 -2.25 6.14 -26.34
C PHE A 50 -2.65 6.05 -27.82
N ALA A 51 -2.16 6.95 -28.67
CA ALA A 51 -2.31 6.83 -30.11
C ALA A 51 -1.52 5.63 -30.68
N THR A 52 -2.00 5.11 -31.81
CA THR A 52 -1.23 4.20 -32.66
C THR A 52 0.12 4.83 -32.99
N ASP A 53 1.18 4.04 -32.84
CA ASP A 53 2.58 4.44 -33.05
C ASP A 53 3.14 5.51 -32.08
N HIS A 54 2.38 5.88 -31.04
CA HIS A 54 2.81 6.77 -29.97
C HIS A 54 2.55 6.13 -28.61
N GLY A 55 3.47 5.25 -28.22
CA GLY A 55 3.42 4.59 -26.91
C GLY A 55 4.42 5.16 -25.90
N PRO A 56 4.31 4.72 -24.64
CA PRO A 56 5.17 5.16 -23.55
C PRO A 56 6.63 4.72 -23.76
N VAL A 57 7.56 5.29 -22.99
CA VAL A 57 9.03 5.17 -23.18
C VAL A 57 9.53 3.74 -23.46
N LEU A 58 8.96 2.73 -22.79
CA LEU A 58 9.35 1.32 -22.90
C LEU A 58 8.61 0.53 -24.02
N SER A 59 7.60 1.11 -24.65
CA SER A 59 6.80 0.49 -25.72
C SER A 59 6.33 1.57 -26.71
N ARG A 60 7.27 2.19 -27.43
CA ARG A 60 7.03 3.39 -28.25
C ARG A 60 6.17 3.18 -29.49
N ALA A 61 6.15 1.97 -30.05
CA ALA A 61 5.43 1.65 -31.27
C ALA A 61 4.45 0.48 -31.04
N GLY A 62 3.32 0.51 -31.73
CA GLY A 62 2.28 -0.51 -31.65
C GLY A 62 0.90 0.07 -31.98
N ASN A 63 -0.06 -0.81 -32.22
CA ASN A 63 -1.41 -0.39 -32.59
C ASN A 63 -2.29 -0.24 -31.36
N SER A 64 -3.00 0.88 -31.28
CA SER A 64 -4.05 1.11 -30.30
C SER A 64 -5.40 1.03 -30.99
N SER A 65 -6.30 0.21 -30.47
CA SER A 65 -7.65 0.10 -31.02
C SER A 65 -8.70 -0.11 -29.94
N VAL A 66 -9.91 0.36 -30.25
CA VAL A 66 -11.12 0.09 -29.50
C VAL A 66 -12.00 -0.80 -30.37
N THR A 67 -12.32 -1.99 -29.87
CA THR A 67 -13.14 -2.96 -30.58
C THR A 67 -14.43 -3.23 -29.83
N PHE A 68 -15.53 -3.32 -30.57
CA PHE A 68 -16.85 -3.65 -30.05
C PHE A 68 -17.39 -4.90 -30.76
N ASP A 69 -17.87 -5.86 -29.98
CA ASP A 69 -18.69 -6.98 -30.46
C ASP A 69 -19.99 -7.01 -29.63
N VAL A 70 -21.04 -6.38 -30.15
CA VAL A 70 -22.30 -6.16 -29.43
C VAL A 70 -23.48 -6.73 -30.22
N ARG A 71 -24.37 -7.44 -29.53
CA ARG A 71 -25.57 -8.06 -30.10
C ARG A 71 -26.82 -7.56 -29.40
N GLY A 72 -27.88 -7.36 -30.19
CA GLY A 72 -29.21 -7.09 -29.64
C GLY A 72 -29.74 -8.31 -28.87
N VAL A 73 -30.37 -8.05 -27.73
CA VAL A 73 -31.02 -9.04 -26.86
C VAL A 73 -32.51 -8.80 -26.90
N ASN A 74 -33.30 -9.86 -27.09
CA ASN A 74 -34.77 -9.79 -27.20
C ASN A 74 -35.27 -8.84 -28.30
N VAL A 75 -34.57 -8.82 -29.43
CA VAL A 75 -34.98 -8.04 -30.60
C VAL A 75 -36.24 -8.64 -31.21
N THR A 76 -37.25 -7.81 -31.47
CA THR A 76 -38.51 -8.23 -32.11
C THR A 76 -38.68 -7.59 -33.48
N ARG A 77 -39.57 -8.14 -34.32
CA ARG A 77 -39.87 -7.56 -35.64
C ARG A 77 -40.52 -6.18 -35.58
N ALA A 78 -41.07 -5.78 -34.43
CA ALA A 78 -41.58 -4.42 -34.22
C ALA A 78 -40.45 -3.37 -34.17
N MET A 79 -39.20 -3.82 -33.98
CA MET A 79 -38.01 -2.97 -33.95
C MET A 79 -37.31 -2.91 -35.31
N ASP A 80 -37.87 -3.49 -36.37
CA ASP A 80 -37.32 -3.38 -37.72
C ASP A 80 -37.35 -1.90 -38.16
N GLY A 81 -36.19 -1.37 -38.55
CA GLY A 81 -36.00 0.05 -38.85
C GLY A 81 -35.27 0.84 -37.76
N TRP A 82 -35.18 0.30 -36.53
CA TRP A 82 -34.37 0.92 -35.47
C TRP A 82 -32.88 0.82 -35.80
N ARG A 83 -32.07 1.68 -35.19
CA ARG A 83 -30.64 1.77 -35.44
C ARG A 83 -29.86 1.72 -34.14
N LEU A 84 -28.91 0.79 -34.05
CA LEU A 84 -27.89 0.77 -33.02
C LEU A 84 -26.71 1.63 -33.48
N VAL A 85 -26.39 2.67 -32.73
CA VAL A 85 -25.34 3.63 -33.08
C VAL A 85 -24.20 3.53 -32.08
N VAL A 86 -23.01 3.15 -32.55
CA VAL A 86 -21.77 3.23 -31.77
C VAL A 86 -21.10 4.55 -32.12
N PHE A 87 -20.93 5.40 -31.12
CA PHE A 87 -20.38 6.73 -31.25
C PHE A 87 -19.05 6.81 -30.48
N LEU A 88 -17.97 7.13 -31.19
CA LEU A 88 -16.65 7.29 -30.60
C LEU A 88 -16.13 8.70 -30.90
N TYR A 89 -15.55 9.34 -29.90
CA TYR A 89 -14.92 10.65 -30.08
C TYR A 89 -13.74 10.82 -29.13
N HIS A 90 -12.86 11.75 -29.51
CA HIS A 90 -11.70 12.13 -28.72
C HIS A 90 -11.93 13.48 -28.05
N VAL A 91 -11.48 13.61 -26.81
CA VAL A 91 -11.52 14.87 -26.07
C VAL A 91 -10.14 15.14 -25.47
N ASP A 92 -9.69 16.38 -25.60
CA ASP A 92 -8.40 16.80 -25.06
C ASP A 92 -8.47 16.96 -23.52
N ASN A 93 -9.55 17.58 -23.00
CA ASN A 93 -9.68 17.92 -21.58
C ASN A 93 -11.01 17.45 -20.96
N TYR A 94 -10.97 17.09 -19.68
CA TYR A 94 -12.17 16.66 -18.94
C TYR A 94 -13.26 17.74 -18.82
N ALA A 95 -12.90 19.02 -18.69
CA ALA A 95 -13.89 20.11 -18.64
C ALA A 95 -14.69 20.25 -19.94
N VAL A 96 -14.08 19.90 -21.07
CA VAL A 96 -14.74 19.87 -22.38
C VAL A 96 -15.66 18.66 -22.47
N PHE A 97 -15.26 17.53 -21.87
CA PHE A 97 -16.08 16.33 -21.79
C PHE A 97 -17.44 16.59 -21.12
N GLU A 98 -17.47 17.24 -19.94
CA GLU A 98 -18.73 17.56 -19.25
C GLU A 98 -19.65 18.47 -20.07
N THR A 99 -19.09 19.42 -20.83
CA THR A 99 -19.91 20.35 -21.64
C THR A 99 -20.48 19.73 -22.92
N VAL A 100 -19.86 18.64 -23.38
CA VAL A 100 -20.24 17.93 -24.61
C VAL A 100 -21.20 16.77 -24.31
N ALA A 101 -21.08 16.11 -23.15
CA ALA A 101 -21.88 14.95 -22.74
C ALA A 101 -23.40 15.16 -22.92
N ASP A 102 -23.93 16.30 -22.46
CA ASP A 102 -25.37 16.60 -22.50
C ASP A 102 -25.93 16.86 -23.92
N LYS A 103 -25.07 17.01 -24.93
CA LYS A 103 -25.47 17.40 -26.31
C LYS A 103 -25.30 16.28 -27.34
N ILE A 104 -24.73 15.14 -26.96
CA ILE A 104 -24.38 14.06 -27.89
C ILE A 104 -25.59 13.24 -28.34
N GLU A 105 -26.62 13.09 -27.49
CA GLU A 105 -27.79 12.27 -27.80
C GLU A 105 -28.48 12.70 -29.11
N LEU A 106 -28.68 14.01 -29.28
CA LEU A 106 -29.25 14.60 -30.50
C LEU A 106 -28.40 14.32 -31.75
N LEU A 107 -27.08 14.22 -31.58
CA LEU A 107 -26.13 13.94 -32.66
C LEU A 107 -26.09 12.45 -33.04
N ALA A 108 -26.23 11.59 -32.04
CA ALA A 108 -26.17 10.14 -32.21
C ALA A 108 -27.30 9.66 -33.13
N CYS A 109 -28.52 10.21 -32.97
CA CYS A 109 -29.69 9.78 -33.75
C CYS A 109 -29.98 10.59 -35.01
N SER A 110 -29.33 11.74 -35.21
CA SER A 110 -29.48 12.54 -36.43
C SER A 110 -29.05 11.76 -37.70
N ALA A 111 -29.62 12.11 -38.85
CA ALA A 111 -29.24 11.53 -40.14
C ALA A 111 -27.95 12.15 -40.73
N GLU A 112 -27.49 13.28 -40.18
CA GLU A 112 -26.33 14.00 -40.69
C GLU A 112 -25.02 13.33 -40.26
N ALA A 113 -24.18 13.01 -41.24
CA ALA A 113 -22.83 12.53 -41.01
C ALA A 113 -21.88 13.73 -40.85
N GLY A 114 -21.15 13.80 -39.72
CA GLY A 114 -20.00 14.69 -39.57
C GLY A 114 -20.20 15.99 -38.78
N VAL A 115 -21.29 16.14 -38.03
CA VAL A 115 -21.44 17.27 -37.09
C VAL A 115 -20.36 17.16 -36.01
N ARG A 116 -19.63 18.26 -35.76
CA ARG A 116 -18.60 18.36 -34.71
C ARG A 116 -19.02 19.47 -33.74
N PHE A 117 -18.95 19.19 -32.45
CA PHE A 117 -18.97 20.25 -31.44
C PHE A 117 -17.54 20.72 -31.15
N ASP A 118 -17.41 21.99 -30.78
CA ASP A 118 -16.13 22.55 -30.34
C ASP A 118 -15.57 21.72 -29.19
N GLY A 119 -14.29 21.33 -29.32
CA GLY A 119 -13.59 20.51 -28.34
C GLY A 119 -13.66 18.99 -28.54
N MET A 120 -14.44 18.50 -29.51
CA MET A 120 -14.35 17.11 -29.97
C MET A 120 -13.42 16.97 -31.17
N SER A 121 -12.59 15.94 -31.17
CA SER A 121 -11.80 15.54 -32.34
C SER A 121 -11.98 14.05 -32.66
N ALA A 122 -11.56 13.65 -33.86
CA ALA A 122 -11.62 12.25 -34.33
C ALA A 122 -13.00 11.56 -34.18
N VAL A 123 -14.10 12.31 -34.33
CA VAL A 123 -15.47 11.79 -34.19
C VAL A 123 -15.77 10.72 -35.25
N LYS A 124 -16.26 9.57 -34.81
CA LYS A 124 -16.73 8.47 -35.65
C LYS A 124 -18.08 7.95 -35.18
N LYS A 125 -18.98 7.77 -36.14
CA LYS A 125 -20.34 7.25 -35.95
C LYS A 125 -20.49 5.99 -36.80
N PHE A 126 -20.77 4.87 -36.16
CA PHE A 126 -21.10 3.60 -36.81
C PHE A 126 -22.57 3.30 -36.57
N THR A 127 -23.32 3.01 -37.64
CA THR A 127 -24.77 2.81 -37.57
C THR A 127 -25.10 1.43 -38.09
N PHE A 128 -25.79 0.64 -37.26
CA PHE A 128 -26.20 -0.72 -37.56
C PHE A 128 -27.73 -0.80 -37.54
N PRO A 129 -28.38 -0.99 -38.69
CA PRO A 129 -29.83 -1.14 -38.74
C PRO A 129 -30.24 -2.48 -38.13
N VAL A 130 -31.34 -2.47 -37.38
CA VAL A 130 -32.02 -3.68 -36.92
C VAL A 130 -32.78 -4.28 -38.10
N ALA A 131 -32.45 -5.53 -38.44
CA ALA A 131 -33.09 -6.25 -39.52
C ALA A 131 -33.36 -7.70 -39.13
N ASN A 132 -34.54 -8.20 -39.49
CA ASN A 132 -34.95 -9.58 -39.26
C ASN A 132 -34.87 -9.98 -37.77
N ALA A 133 -35.33 -9.09 -36.87
CA ALA A 133 -35.27 -9.32 -35.42
C ALA A 133 -33.86 -9.65 -34.90
N SER A 134 -32.82 -9.06 -35.50
CA SER A 134 -31.45 -9.20 -35.04
C SER A 134 -30.63 -7.94 -35.34
N VAL A 135 -29.64 -7.67 -34.51
CA VAL A 135 -28.63 -6.63 -34.77
C VAL A 135 -27.30 -7.11 -34.19
N HIS A 136 -26.25 -6.95 -34.99
CA HIS A 136 -24.88 -7.26 -34.62
C HIS A 136 -24.00 -6.10 -35.03
N ALA A 137 -23.36 -5.47 -34.04
CA ALA A 137 -22.42 -4.37 -34.23
C ALA A 137 -21.01 -4.90 -33.96
N LEU A 138 -20.23 -4.99 -35.02
CA LEU A 138 -18.80 -5.26 -34.96
C LEU A 138 -18.05 -4.01 -35.43
N VAL A 139 -17.30 -3.37 -34.53
CA VAL A 139 -16.54 -2.16 -34.82
C VAL A 139 -15.09 -2.37 -34.40
N ASP A 140 -14.16 -1.97 -35.25
CA ASP A 140 -12.74 -1.83 -34.92
C ASP A 140 -12.31 -0.40 -35.25
N TYR A 141 -11.92 0.35 -34.22
CA TYR A 141 -11.55 1.75 -34.33
C TYR A 141 -10.09 1.96 -33.89
N PRO A 142 -9.17 2.32 -34.81
CA PRO A 142 -7.81 2.67 -34.46
C PRO A 142 -7.74 4.06 -33.83
N VAL A 143 -7.03 4.19 -32.71
CA VAL A 143 -6.89 5.45 -31.97
C VAL A 143 -5.75 6.28 -32.57
N THR A 144 -6.09 7.44 -33.14
CA THR A 144 -5.11 8.30 -33.83
C THR A 144 -4.47 9.38 -32.95
N ARG A 145 -5.06 9.70 -31.80
CA ARG A 145 -4.57 10.70 -30.85
C ARG A 145 -4.54 10.16 -29.42
N SER A 146 -3.46 10.46 -28.69
CA SER A 146 -3.33 10.13 -27.27
C SER A 146 -4.16 11.11 -26.44
N GLY A 147 -4.94 10.61 -25.47
CA GLY A 147 -5.89 11.43 -24.72
C GLY A 147 -7.14 10.64 -24.34
N TRP A 148 -8.21 11.34 -24.00
CA TRP A 148 -9.48 10.69 -23.68
C TRP A 148 -10.17 10.22 -24.95
N THR A 149 -10.48 8.93 -24.99
CA THR A 149 -11.38 8.37 -25.99
C THR A 149 -12.64 7.93 -25.26
N ASP A 150 -13.77 8.53 -25.64
CA ASP A 150 -15.07 8.12 -25.13
C ASP A 150 -15.80 7.30 -26.17
N ALA A 151 -16.43 6.22 -25.70
CA ALA A 151 -17.19 5.33 -26.52
C ALA A 151 -18.58 5.14 -25.91
N GLN A 152 -19.59 5.49 -26.69
CA GLN A 152 -20.99 5.49 -26.30
C GLN A 152 -21.81 4.65 -27.27
N ILE A 153 -22.85 3.99 -26.76
CA ILE A 153 -23.80 3.25 -27.58
C ILE A 153 -25.17 3.87 -27.38
N PHE A 154 -25.80 4.26 -28.48
CA PHE A 154 -27.15 4.80 -28.52
C PHE A 154 -28.09 3.87 -29.28
N VAL A 155 -29.35 3.88 -28.87
CA VAL A 155 -30.46 3.25 -29.58
C VAL A 155 -31.31 4.36 -30.17
N CYS A 156 -31.42 4.37 -31.50
CA CYS A 156 -32.22 5.34 -32.22
C CYS A 156 -33.42 4.64 -32.84
N ALA A 157 -34.61 4.99 -32.38
CA ALA A 157 -35.87 4.56 -32.97
C ALA A 157 -36.44 5.69 -33.85
N ASP A 158 -37.21 5.31 -34.87
CA ASP A 158 -38.02 6.27 -35.62
C ASP A 158 -39.28 6.65 -34.79
N GLU A 159 -39.89 7.81 -35.09
CA GLU A 159 -40.89 8.51 -34.26
C GLU A 159 -41.93 7.59 -33.58
N ASP A 160 -42.21 7.89 -32.30
CA ASP A 160 -43.19 7.28 -31.37
C ASP A 160 -42.80 5.99 -30.63
N ALA A 161 -41.59 5.45 -30.79
CA ALA A 161 -41.14 4.28 -30.01
C ALA A 161 -40.20 4.63 -28.85
N ALA A 162 -40.41 4.00 -27.68
CA ALA A 162 -39.51 4.13 -26.53
C ALA A 162 -38.16 3.43 -26.83
N PRO A 163 -37.04 4.17 -26.93
CA PRO A 163 -35.73 3.60 -27.27
C PRO A 163 -35.20 2.63 -26.18
N GLU A 164 -35.75 2.68 -24.97
CA GLU A 164 -35.40 1.85 -23.82
C GLU A 164 -35.70 0.34 -23.98
N GLN A 165 -36.39 -0.08 -25.04
CA GLN A 165 -36.79 -1.47 -25.23
C GLN A 165 -35.72 -2.35 -25.91
N LEU A 166 -34.78 -1.76 -26.68
CA LEU A 166 -33.72 -2.53 -27.33
C LEU A 166 -32.56 -2.75 -26.36
N ARG A 167 -32.58 -3.89 -25.69
CA ARG A 167 -31.44 -4.34 -24.87
C ARG A 167 -30.32 -4.82 -25.76
N PHE A 168 -29.08 -4.60 -25.35
CA PHE A 168 -27.91 -5.15 -26.03
C PHE A 168 -26.91 -5.71 -25.02
N ALA A 169 -26.20 -6.75 -25.43
CA ALA A 169 -25.14 -7.38 -24.66
C ALA A 169 -23.97 -7.74 -25.57
N GLY A 170 -22.76 -7.62 -25.06
CA GLY A 170 -21.56 -7.82 -25.85
C GLY A 170 -20.30 -7.62 -25.05
N ALA A 171 -19.22 -7.35 -25.77
CA ALA A 171 -17.91 -7.13 -25.21
C ALA A 171 -17.20 -5.96 -25.91
N MET A 172 -16.41 -5.21 -25.13
CA MET A 172 -15.55 -4.12 -25.60
C MET A 172 -14.10 -4.44 -25.24
N GLU A 173 -13.21 -4.50 -26.22
CA GLU A 173 -11.77 -4.67 -25.99
C GLU A 173 -11.05 -3.36 -26.31
N ILE A 174 -10.32 -2.86 -25.30
CA ILE A 174 -9.50 -1.65 -25.37
C ILE A 174 -8.05 -2.09 -25.36
N ARG A 175 -7.36 -1.84 -26.47
CA ARG A 175 -5.98 -2.26 -26.66
C ARG A 175 -5.08 -1.05 -26.86
N ASN A 176 -4.02 -0.98 -26.06
CA ASN A 176 -2.92 -0.04 -26.17
C ASN A 176 -1.69 -0.75 -26.77
N PRO A 177 -0.63 -0.01 -27.18
CA PRO A 177 0.53 -0.58 -27.89
C PRO A 177 1.26 -1.69 -27.10
N TYR A 178 1.16 -1.65 -25.77
CA TYR A 178 1.81 -2.56 -24.84
C TYR A 178 0.88 -3.66 -24.27
N GLY A 179 -0.41 -3.65 -24.60
CA GLY A 179 -1.42 -4.59 -24.07
C GLY A 179 -2.73 -3.93 -23.65
N LEU A 180 -3.47 -4.59 -22.76
CA LEU A 180 -4.84 -4.24 -22.36
C LEU A 180 -4.90 -3.31 -21.13
N LEU A 181 -3.74 -2.90 -20.58
CA LEU A 181 -3.70 -2.04 -19.39
C LEU A 181 -4.07 -0.58 -19.75
N PRO A 182 -4.86 0.12 -18.92
CA PRO A 182 -5.18 1.54 -19.13
C PRO A 182 -3.94 2.43 -19.19
N ALA A 183 -3.96 3.48 -20.02
CA ALA A 183 -2.81 4.38 -20.22
C ALA A 183 -2.30 5.03 -18.92
N PRO A 184 -3.15 5.57 -18.02
CA PRO A 184 -2.69 6.21 -16.79
C PRO A 184 -1.99 5.26 -15.83
N LEU A 185 -2.29 3.96 -15.93
CA LEU A 185 -1.72 2.92 -15.08
C LEU A 185 -0.47 2.29 -15.67
N TYR A 186 -0.16 2.55 -16.95
CA TYR A 186 0.96 1.91 -17.63
C TYR A 186 2.27 2.04 -16.85
N GLY A 187 2.62 3.25 -16.40
CA GLY A 187 3.88 3.49 -15.71
C GLY A 187 4.03 2.73 -14.39
N MET A 188 2.92 2.35 -13.75
CA MET A 188 2.93 1.54 -12.53
C MET A 188 3.45 0.11 -12.78
N LEU A 189 3.30 -0.43 -13.98
CA LEU A 189 3.74 -1.79 -14.32
C LEU A 189 5.27 -1.94 -14.32
N PRO A 190 6.06 -1.22 -15.13
CA PRO A 190 7.51 -1.33 -15.07
C PRO A 190 8.06 -0.80 -13.74
N PHE A 191 7.43 0.24 -13.17
CA PHE A 191 7.86 0.83 -11.91
C PHE A 191 7.71 -0.13 -10.73
N SER A 192 6.59 -0.84 -10.61
CA SER A 192 6.39 -1.84 -9.54
C SER A 192 7.41 -2.99 -9.63
N GLY A 193 7.83 -3.35 -10.84
CA GLY A 193 8.95 -4.25 -11.09
C GLY A 193 10.26 -3.71 -10.50
N PHE A 194 10.68 -2.50 -10.88
CA PHE A 194 11.90 -1.87 -10.35
C PHE A 194 11.84 -1.64 -8.83
N LEU A 195 10.68 -1.25 -8.31
CA LEU A 195 10.45 -1.06 -6.88
C LEU A 195 10.62 -2.37 -6.12
N SER A 196 10.06 -3.47 -6.62
CA SER A 196 10.20 -4.80 -6.02
C SER A 196 11.68 -5.22 -5.95
N LEU A 197 12.43 -5.00 -7.03
CA LEU A 197 13.87 -5.27 -7.06
C LEU A 197 14.62 -4.39 -6.05
N GLY A 198 14.27 -3.11 -5.95
CA GLY A 198 14.83 -2.20 -4.95
C GLY A 198 14.61 -2.70 -3.51
N TYR A 199 13.40 -3.15 -3.18
CA TYR A 199 13.11 -3.73 -1.86
C TYR A 199 13.89 -5.02 -1.62
N VAL A 200 14.00 -5.90 -2.61
CA VAL A 200 14.80 -7.15 -2.50
C VAL A 200 16.28 -6.82 -2.25
N VAL A 201 16.84 -5.80 -2.91
CA VAL A 201 18.22 -5.35 -2.66
C VAL A 201 18.38 -4.86 -1.23
N LEU A 202 17.43 -4.06 -0.71
CA LEU A 202 17.44 -3.62 0.69
C LEU A 202 17.30 -4.80 1.68
N ASP A 203 16.42 -5.76 1.39
CA ASP A 203 16.22 -6.98 2.18
C ASP A 203 17.53 -7.75 2.30
N VAL A 204 18.19 -8.03 1.17
CA VAL A 204 19.47 -8.75 1.14
C VAL A 204 20.55 -7.97 1.89
N PHE A 205 20.68 -6.66 1.63
CA PHE A 205 21.64 -5.81 2.31
C PHE A 205 21.45 -5.86 3.84
N PHE A 206 20.22 -5.62 4.31
CA PHE A 206 19.92 -5.57 5.74
C PHE A 206 20.04 -6.95 6.39
N ALA A 207 19.60 -8.01 5.72
CA ALA A 207 19.77 -9.39 6.17
C ALA A 207 21.26 -9.75 6.32
N VAL A 208 22.12 -9.37 5.37
CA VAL A 208 23.57 -9.59 5.48
C VAL A 208 24.14 -8.86 6.69
N LEU A 209 23.76 -7.60 6.94
CA LEU A 209 24.19 -6.87 8.12
C LEU A 209 23.75 -7.56 9.43
N LEU A 210 22.50 -8.03 9.48
CA LEU A 210 22.01 -8.81 10.62
C LEU A 210 22.81 -10.10 10.80
N CYS A 211 23.15 -10.79 9.72
CA CYS A 211 23.97 -12.00 9.74
C CYS A 211 25.37 -11.75 10.28
N ARG A 212 25.99 -10.63 9.90
CA ARG A 212 27.35 -10.26 10.36
C ARG A 212 27.36 -9.82 11.82
N HIS A 213 26.32 -9.10 12.27
CA HIS A 213 26.23 -8.55 13.63
C HIS A 213 25.26 -9.31 14.55
N ARG A 214 25.04 -10.62 14.31
CA ARG A 214 24.02 -11.42 15.02
C ARG A 214 24.07 -11.38 16.54
N GLN A 215 25.26 -11.22 17.12
CA GLN A 215 25.44 -11.17 18.58
C GLN A 215 24.91 -9.87 19.20
N GLN A 216 24.59 -8.86 18.37
CA GLN A 216 24.32 -7.49 18.81
C GLN A 216 22.98 -6.96 18.28
N VAL A 217 22.11 -7.88 17.82
CA VAL A 217 20.82 -7.55 17.22
C VAL A 217 19.78 -7.28 18.31
N ILE A 218 19.07 -6.16 18.17
CA ILE A 218 17.96 -5.74 19.02
C ILE A 218 16.62 -6.12 18.35
N GLN A 219 15.55 -6.23 19.14
CA GLN A 219 14.18 -6.52 18.65
C GLN A 219 13.75 -5.60 17.50
N LEU A 220 14.13 -4.31 17.56
CA LEU A 220 13.80 -3.35 16.51
C LEU A 220 14.30 -3.75 15.13
N HIS A 221 15.50 -4.31 15.01
CA HIS A 221 16.01 -4.69 13.69
C HIS A 221 15.19 -5.81 13.05
N TYR A 222 14.62 -6.73 13.85
CA TYR A 222 13.71 -7.74 13.32
C TYR A 222 12.40 -7.12 12.82
N GLY A 223 11.90 -6.08 13.51
CA GLY A 223 10.75 -5.30 13.04
C GLY A 223 11.02 -4.57 11.73
N ILE A 224 12.20 -3.96 11.58
CA ILE A 224 12.60 -3.30 10.33
C ILE A 224 12.70 -4.31 9.20
N LEU A 225 13.40 -5.44 9.41
CA LEU A 225 13.50 -6.50 8.40
C LEU A 225 12.12 -7.01 7.99
N PHE A 226 11.20 -7.21 8.95
CA PHE A 226 9.84 -7.66 8.67
C PHE A 226 9.08 -6.67 7.77
N VAL A 227 9.17 -5.37 8.02
CA VAL A 227 8.52 -4.34 7.18
C VAL A 227 9.12 -4.32 5.77
N LEU A 228 10.44 -4.48 5.63
CA LEU A 228 11.09 -4.51 4.32
C LEU A 228 10.66 -5.74 3.51
N CYS A 229 10.66 -6.93 4.13
CA CYS A 229 10.22 -8.16 3.48
C CYS A 229 8.73 -8.09 3.10
N MET A 230 7.89 -7.53 3.96
CA MET A 230 6.49 -7.30 3.60
C MET A 230 6.37 -6.28 2.45
N GLY A 231 7.22 -5.25 2.41
CA GLY A 231 7.32 -4.32 1.29
C GLY A 231 7.71 -4.98 -0.04
N SER A 232 8.67 -5.90 -0.04
CA SER A 232 9.06 -6.66 -1.24
C SER A 232 7.93 -7.58 -1.71
N VAL A 233 7.24 -8.27 -0.80
CA VAL A 233 6.05 -9.08 -1.13
C VAL A 233 4.96 -8.20 -1.74
N THR A 234 4.59 -7.11 -1.09
CA THR A 234 3.55 -6.20 -1.57
C THR A 234 3.85 -5.63 -2.95
N SER A 235 5.08 -5.14 -3.19
CA SER A 235 5.46 -4.61 -4.51
C SER A 235 5.42 -5.70 -5.59
N SER A 236 5.77 -6.94 -5.24
CA SER A 236 5.71 -8.08 -6.17
C SER A 236 4.26 -8.48 -6.49
N VAL A 237 3.37 -8.45 -5.49
CA VAL A 237 1.93 -8.70 -5.69
C VAL A 237 1.32 -7.63 -6.60
N TRP A 238 1.68 -6.36 -6.42
CA TRP A 238 1.24 -5.27 -7.31
C TRP A 238 1.75 -5.45 -8.73
N PHE A 239 3.05 -5.77 -8.90
CA PHE A 239 3.61 -6.07 -10.23
C PHE A 239 2.85 -7.21 -10.90
N TYR A 240 2.55 -8.28 -10.15
CA TYR A 240 1.78 -9.41 -10.65
C TYR A 240 0.34 -9.01 -11.03
N ALA A 241 -0.33 -8.19 -10.21
CA ALA A 241 -1.67 -7.71 -10.49
C ALA A 241 -1.70 -6.86 -11.78
N PHE A 242 -0.77 -5.93 -11.96
CA PHE A 242 -0.68 -5.13 -13.20
C PHE A 242 -0.29 -5.98 -14.41
N TYR A 243 0.62 -6.95 -14.24
CA TYR A 243 1.00 -7.87 -15.32
C TYR A 243 -0.21 -8.70 -15.78
N ARG A 244 -0.98 -9.25 -14.84
CA ARG A 244 -2.22 -9.99 -15.10
C ARG A 244 -3.22 -9.10 -15.82
N LEU A 245 -3.47 -7.91 -15.29
CA LEU A 245 -4.39 -6.94 -15.88
C LEU A 245 -4.00 -6.57 -17.33
N ASN A 246 -2.71 -6.36 -17.60
CA ASN A 246 -2.23 -6.08 -18.96
C ASN A 246 -2.42 -7.25 -19.94
N LYS A 247 -2.45 -8.49 -19.43
CA LYS A 247 -2.62 -9.71 -20.24
C LYS A 247 -4.06 -10.11 -20.41
N THR A 248 -4.89 -9.95 -19.39
CA THR A 248 -6.28 -10.43 -19.40
C THR A 248 -7.26 -9.36 -19.80
N GLY A 249 -6.99 -8.08 -19.51
CA GLY A 249 -7.97 -6.99 -19.70
C GLY A 249 -9.15 -7.06 -18.73
N GLU A 250 -9.03 -7.83 -17.64
CA GLU A 250 -10.08 -7.95 -16.62
C GLU A 250 -10.50 -6.55 -16.10
N PRO A 251 -11.79 -6.21 -16.08
CA PRO A 251 -12.22 -4.92 -15.58
C PRO A 251 -11.76 -4.75 -14.12
N VAL A 252 -11.22 -3.57 -13.80
CA VAL A 252 -10.77 -3.24 -12.44
C VAL A 252 -11.95 -3.21 -11.46
N CYS A 253 -13.16 -2.99 -11.98
CA CYS A 253 -14.40 -2.87 -11.22
C CYS A 253 -15.45 -3.93 -11.63
N CYS A 254 -16.01 -4.60 -10.62
CA CYS A 254 -17.22 -5.43 -10.59
C CYS A 254 -17.32 -6.63 -11.56
N PRO A 255 -17.02 -7.87 -11.10
CA PRO A 255 -16.45 -8.25 -9.80
C PRO A 255 -14.95 -7.92 -9.72
N TYR A 256 -14.47 -7.50 -8.56
CA TYR A 256 -13.04 -7.20 -8.39
C TYR A 256 -12.20 -8.45 -8.60
N PRO A 257 -11.14 -8.38 -9.42
CA PRO A 257 -10.22 -9.50 -9.57
C PRO A 257 -9.54 -9.78 -8.23
N THR A 258 -9.49 -11.05 -7.84
CA THR A 258 -8.94 -11.48 -6.54
C THR A 258 -7.50 -11.02 -6.35
N THR A 259 -6.72 -10.97 -7.43
CA THR A 259 -5.34 -10.48 -7.43
C THR A 259 -5.24 -9.00 -7.06
N PHE A 260 -6.18 -8.17 -7.52
CA PHE A 260 -6.21 -6.75 -7.19
C PHE A 260 -6.59 -6.54 -5.72
N LEU A 261 -7.63 -7.23 -5.24
CA LEU A 261 -8.04 -7.13 -3.83
C LEU A 261 -6.91 -7.56 -2.88
N VAL A 262 -6.22 -8.66 -3.20
CA VAL A 262 -5.04 -9.10 -2.43
C VAL A 262 -3.95 -8.03 -2.45
N ALA A 263 -3.64 -7.42 -3.60
CA ALA A 263 -2.66 -6.34 -3.69
C ALA A 263 -3.00 -5.15 -2.78
N VAL A 264 -4.26 -4.71 -2.81
CA VAL A 264 -4.77 -3.62 -1.97
C VAL A 264 -4.64 -3.95 -0.48
N ILE A 265 -5.00 -5.16 -0.06
CA ILE A 265 -4.92 -5.58 1.34
C ILE A 265 -3.46 -5.61 1.83
N PHE A 266 -2.56 -6.21 1.05
CA PHE A 266 -1.14 -6.28 1.41
C PHE A 266 -0.48 -4.89 1.50
N ASP A 267 -0.85 -4.00 0.60
CA ASP A 267 -0.37 -2.63 0.57
C ASP A 267 -0.89 -1.79 1.74
N ALA A 268 -2.19 -1.87 2.03
CA ALA A 268 -2.77 -1.27 3.23
C ALA A 268 -2.13 -1.82 4.51
N LEU A 269 -1.86 -3.12 4.56
CA LEU A 269 -1.20 -3.78 5.71
C LEU A 269 0.22 -3.26 5.90
N VAL A 270 1.05 -3.23 4.86
CA VAL A 270 2.43 -2.71 4.93
C VAL A 270 2.46 -1.26 5.38
N ARG A 271 1.60 -0.41 4.80
CA ARG A 271 1.49 1.00 5.18
C ARG A 271 1.11 1.18 6.64
N THR A 272 0.21 0.34 7.15
CA THR A 272 -0.22 0.34 8.56
C THR A 272 0.93 -0.09 9.46
N LEU A 273 1.58 -1.21 9.14
CA LEU A 273 2.69 -1.76 9.93
C LEU A 273 3.88 -0.80 10.01
N ALA A 274 4.24 -0.16 8.89
CA ALA A 274 5.32 0.82 8.85
C ALA A 274 5.05 2.02 9.78
N ARG A 275 3.82 2.56 9.76
CA ARG A 275 3.40 3.67 10.64
C ARG A 275 3.34 3.24 12.11
N GLY A 276 2.77 2.06 12.38
CA GLY A 276 2.67 1.51 13.73
C GLY A 276 4.05 1.28 14.35
N ILE A 277 4.98 0.67 13.61
CA ILE A 277 6.35 0.44 14.09
C ILE A 277 7.08 1.77 14.29
N LEU A 278 6.97 2.72 13.36
CA LEU A 278 7.58 4.04 13.51
C LEU A 278 7.06 4.76 14.77
N LEU A 279 5.75 4.72 15.02
CA LEU A 279 5.15 5.30 16.23
C LEU A 279 5.66 4.59 17.50
N VAL A 280 5.72 3.27 17.51
CA VAL A 280 6.24 2.48 18.65
C VAL A 280 7.71 2.80 18.94
N VAL A 281 8.52 3.03 17.89
CA VAL A 281 9.92 3.48 18.01
C VAL A 281 10.02 4.90 18.58
N CYS A 282 9.16 5.80 18.11
CA CYS A 282 9.08 7.18 18.62
C CYS A 282 8.48 7.25 20.04
N LEU A 283 7.78 6.22 20.51
CA LEU A 283 7.39 6.05 21.91
C LEU A 283 8.53 5.48 22.77
N GLY A 284 9.61 5.02 22.14
CA GLY A 284 10.85 4.60 22.80
C GLY A 284 10.92 3.11 23.11
N TYR A 285 9.97 2.32 22.60
CA TYR A 285 9.94 0.88 22.82
C TYR A 285 11.21 0.21 22.28
N GLY A 286 11.82 -0.65 23.10
CA GLY A 286 12.97 -1.47 22.71
C GLY A 286 14.34 -0.79 22.84
N ILE A 287 14.41 0.51 23.16
CA ILE A 287 15.68 1.25 23.31
C ILE A 287 15.71 2.09 24.60
N VAL A 288 14.62 2.81 24.87
CA VAL A 288 14.49 3.70 26.04
C VAL A 288 13.54 3.07 27.06
N ARG A 289 12.44 2.46 26.59
CA ARG A 289 11.43 1.80 27.42
C ARG A 289 11.37 0.30 27.10
N ASN A 290 11.37 -0.52 28.14
CA ASN A 290 11.26 -1.97 28.01
C ASN A 290 9.80 -2.45 27.85
N ARG A 291 8.82 -1.63 28.28
CA ARG A 291 7.39 -1.91 28.16
C ARG A 291 6.64 -0.61 27.86
N LEU A 292 5.62 -0.69 27.01
CA LEU A 292 4.60 0.36 26.85
C LEU A 292 3.46 0.10 27.84
N ALA A 293 2.77 1.15 28.26
CA ALA A 293 1.55 0.99 29.05
C ALA A 293 0.47 0.28 28.22
N THR A 294 -0.39 -0.52 28.86
CA THR A 294 -1.48 -1.23 28.17
C THR A 294 -2.38 -0.25 27.40
N SER A 295 -2.62 0.94 27.95
CA SER A 295 -3.38 2.01 27.29
C SER A 295 -2.70 2.51 25.99
N GLU A 296 -1.38 2.69 25.98
CA GLU A 296 -0.63 3.08 24.78
C GLU A 296 -0.70 1.99 23.71
N VAL A 297 -0.53 0.71 24.09
CA VAL A 297 -0.62 -0.42 23.16
C VAL A 297 -2.02 -0.52 22.53
N VAL A 298 -3.06 -0.42 23.36
CA VAL A 298 -4.46 -0.44 22.88
C VAL A 298 -4.70 0.73 21.94
N ALA A 299 -4.30 1.95 22.29
CA ALA A 299 -4.52 3.12 21.45
C ALA A 299 -3.76 3.03 20.10
N VAL A 300 -2.50 2.58 20.10
CA VAL A 300 -1.74 2.33 18.85
C VAL A 300 -2.44 1.27 18.00
N SER A 301 -2.94 0.20 18.61
CA SER A 301 -3.63 -0.87 17.88
C SER A 301 -4.96 -0.39 17.26
N LEU A 302 -5.74 0.41 17.98
CA LEU A 302 -7.01 0.96 17.49
C LEU A 302 -6.80 1.94 16.33
N VAL A 303 -5.84 2.86 16.45
CA VAL A 303 -5.52 3.82 15.36
C VAL A 303 -4.98 3.08 14.13
N SER A 304 -4.15 2.05 14.33
CA SER A 304 -3.64 1.21 13.24
C SER A 304 -4.75 0.43 12.54
N LEU A 305 -5.68 -0.17 13.31
CA LEU A 305 -6.82 -0.90 12.76
C LEU A 305 -7.75 0.03 11.98
N ALA A 306 -8.06 1.20 12.53
CA ALA A 306 -8.87 2.21 11.85
C ALA A 306 -8.24 2.61 10.52
N TYR A 307 -6.94 2.92 10.51
CA TYR A 307 -6.18 3.28 9.31
C TYR A 307 -6.14 2.15 8.26
N PHE A 308 -6.00 0.90 8.69
CA PHE A 308 -6.02 -0.25 7.80
C PHE A 308 -7.38 -0.40 7.12
N VAL A 309 -8.46 -0.40 7.91
CA VAL A 309 -9.84 -0.57 7.39
C VAL A 309 -10.21 0.59 6.47
N SER A 310 -9.92 1.83 6.86
CA SER A 310 -10.17 2.98 6.00
C SER A 310 -9.30 2.99 4.76
N GLY A 311 -8.07 2.49 4.84
CA GLY A 311 -7.17 2.36 3.69
C GLY A 311 -7.67 1.35 2.66
N VAL A 312 -8.14 0.18 3.09
CA VAL A 312 -8.76 -0.80 2.19
C VAL A 312 -10.06 -0.26 1.61
N GLY A 313 -10.91 0.34 2.44
CA GLY A 313 -12.17 0.95 2.00
C GLY A 313 -11.95 2.04 0.95
N ASP A 314 -10.96 2.92 1.14
CA ASP A 314 -10.63 3.98 0.18
C ASP A 314 -10.18 3.42 -1.17
N GLU A 315 -9.24 2.47 -1.18
CA GLU A 315 -8.74 1.89 -2.44
C GLU A 315 -9.81 1.09 -3.18
N VAL A 316 -10.65 0.34 -2.46
CA VAL A 316 -11.76 -0.42 -3.05
C VAL A 316 -12.80 0.53 -3.64
N THR A 317 -13.21 1.56 -2.89
CA THR A 317 -14.21 2.53 -3.35
C THR A 317 -13.71 3.40 -4.50
N ARG A 318 -12.43 3.78 -4.50
CA ARG A 318 -11.80 4.47 -5.64
C ARG A 318 -11.63 3.55 -6.85
N GLY A 319 -11.34 2.26 -6.62
CA GLY A 319 -11.27 1.25 -7.66
C GLY A 319 -12.62 0.97 -8.33
N THR A 320 -13.74 1.22 -7.64
CA THR A 320 -15.09 1.12 -8.23
C THR A 320 -15.43 2.26 -9.20
N SER A 321 -14.83 3.43 -9.03
CA SER A 321 -15.10 4.60 -9.85
C SER A 321 -14.31 4.53 -11.16
N SER A 322 -14.79 3.73 -12.12
CA SER A 322 -14.28 3.74 -13.49
C SER A 322 -14.79 4.99 -14.23
N GLY A 323 -13.93 5.62 -15.03
CA GLY A 323 -14.29 6.75 -15.91
C GLY A 323 -14.20 8.15 -15.26
N ALA A 324 -14.92 9.10 -15.86
CA ALA A 324 -15.06 10.52 -15.49
C ALA A 324 -15.24 10.78 -13.97
N GLU A 325 -15.99 9.90 -13.30
CA GLU A 325 -16.29 9.95 -11.86
C GLU A 325 -15.06 9.65 -10.96
N PHE A 326 -13.94 9.17 -11.51
CA PHE A 326 -12.68 8.95 -10.80
C PHE A 326 -12.12 10.23 -10.16
N ARG A 327 -12.54 11.41 -10.63
CA ARG A 327 -11.95 12.70 -10.25
C ARG A 327 -12.71 13.49 -9.17
N GLN A 328 -13.99 13.21 -8.89
CA GLN A 328 -14.83 14.24 -8.22
C GLN A 328 -15.47 13.92 -6.86
N LYS A 329 -15.62 12.66 -6.41
CA LYS A 329 -16.35 12.42 -5.14
C LYS A 329 -15.39 12.01 -4.01
N PRO A 330 -15.04 12.93 -3.08
CA PRO A 330 -14.32 12.54 -1.88
C PRO A 330 -15.16 11.52 -1.11
N THR A 331 -14.62 10.31 -0.96
CA THR A 331 -15.33 9.24 -0.26
C THR A 331 -15.16 9.43 1.24
N VAL A 332 -16.15 8.99 2.04
CA VAL A 332 -16.06 9.01 3.51
C VAL A 332 -14.79 8.30 4.00
N TRP A 333 -14.40 7.21 3.34
CA TRP A 333 -13.15 6.49 3.61
C TRP A 333 -11.91 7.35 3.43
N SER A 334 -11.85 8.17 2.38
CA SER A 334 -10.73 9.10 2.14
C SER A 334 -10.60 10.12 3.28
N PHE A 335 -11.72 10.63 3.80
CA PHE A 335 -11.73 11.57 4.90
C PHE A 335 -11.25 10.93 6.20
N VAL A 336 -11.74 9.74 6.53
CA VAL A 336 -11.28 8.97 7.71
C VAL A 336 -9.78 8.68 7.60
N GLN A 337 -9.32 8.28 6.42
CA GLN A 337 -7.92 8.01 6.14
C GLN A 337 -7.04 9.25 6.36
N LEU A 338 -7.50 10.45 5.97
CA LEU A 338 -6.81 11.71 6.21
C LEU A 338 -6.67 12.00 7.71
N VAL A 339 -7.76 11.85 8.48
CA VAL A 339 -7.76 12.06 9.94
C VAL A 339 -6.80 11.10 10.64
N CYS A 340 -6.81 9.81 10.27
CA CYS A 340 -5.87 8.83 10.81
C CYS A 340 -4.41 9.18 10.48
N ASN A 341 -4.10 9.64 9.26
CA ASN A 341 -2.75 10.10 8.92
C ASN A 341 -2.32 11.29 9.79
N LEU A 342 -3.20 12.27 9.99
CA LEU A 342 -2.90 13.43 10.84
C LEU A 342 -2.65 13.00 12.29
N ALA A 343 -3.46 12.08 12.83
CA ALA A 343 -3.28 11.53 14.16
C ALA A 343 -1.92 10.82 14.31
N PHE A 344 -1.52 9.99 13.33
CA PHE A 344 -0.21 9.37 13.32
C PHE A 344 0.93 10.39 13.29
N ILE A 345 0.87 11.37 12.38
CA ILE A 345 1.94 12.37 12.23
C ILE A 345 2.11 13.19 13.52
N MET A 346 1.00 13.70 14.06
CA MET A 346 0.99 14.48 15.31
C MET A 346 1.57 13.66 16.47
N TRP A 347 1.14 12.41 16.61
CA TRP A 347 1.57 11.56 17.72
C TRP A 347 3.04 11.12 17.59
N ILE A 348 3.49 10.80 16.38
CA ILE A 348 4.90 10.50 16.09
C ILE A 348 5.76 11.71 16.46
N HIS A 349 5.37 12.91 16.04
CA HIS A 349 6.11 14.14 16.29
C HIS A 349 6.21 14.45 17.79
N PHE A 350 5.07 14.48 18.49
CA PHE A 350 5.03 14.73 19.94
C PHE A 350 5.84 13.69 20.74
N SER A 351 5.74 12.41 20.36
CA SER A 351 6.49 11.34 21.03
C SER A 351 8.00 11.48 20.81
N LEU A 352 8.40 11.84 19.59
CA LEU A 352 9.79 12.07 19.23
C LEU A 352 10.40 13.25 19.99
N GLU A 353 9.70 14.40 20.06
CA GLU A 353 10.15 15.57 20.83
C GLU A 353 10.31 15.22 22.32
N ARG A 354 9.34 14.51 22.89
CA ARG A 354 9.39 14.05 24.28
C ARG A 354 10.62 13.18 24.54
N ILE A 355 10.94 12.24 23.66
CA ILE A 355 12.13 11.39 23.79
C ILE A 355 13.42 12.19 23.60
N LEU A 356 13.47 13.09 22.63
CA LEU A 356 14.65 13.94 22.41
C LEU A 356 14.95 14.78 23.65
N LYS A 357 13.91 15.38 24.26
CA LYS A 357 14.05 16.15 25.50
C LYS A 357 14.51 15.26 26.66
N GLN A 358 13.85 14.12 26.86
CA GLN A 358 14.22 13.17 27.93
C GLN A 358 15.67 12.69 27.80
N LEU A 359 16.13 12.34 26.59
CA LEU A 359 17.50 11.88 26.34
C LEU A 359 18.53 13.01 26.48
N SER A 360 18.14 14.25 26.16
CA SER A 360 18.95 15.44 26.36
C SER A 360 19.17 15.69 27.85
N ASP A 361 18.10 15.64 28.64
CA ASP A 361 18.13 15.85 30.09
C ASP A 361 18.96 14.75 30.78
N GLN A 362 18.87 13.51 30.28
CA GLN A 362 19.64 12.36 30.79
C GLN A 362 21.10 12.30 30.29
N LYS A 363 21.54 13.27 29.47
CA LYS A 363 22.89 13.32 28.87
C LYS A 363 23.32 12.04 28.14
N GLN A 364 22.38 11.32 27.51
CA GLN A 364 22.64 10.08 26.76
C GLN A 364 22.98 10.36 25.30
N PHE A 365 24.18 10.91 25.04
CA PHE A 365 24.57 11.48 23.75
C PHE A 365 24.49 10.50 22.57
N ALA A 366 24.78 9.21 22.78
CA ALA A 366 24.73 8.22 21.71
C ALA A 366 23.29 7.94 21.22
N LYS A 367 22.34 7.74 22.15
CA LYS A 367 20.92 7.54 21.83
C LYS A 367 20.29 8.80 21.25
N LEU A 368 20.64 9.95 21.81
CA LEU A 368 20.18 11.25 21.33
C LEU A 368 20.63 11.52 19.88
N GLY A 369 21.85 11.14 19.51
CA GLY A 369 22.33 11.23 18.12
C GLY A 369 21.48 10.44 17.14
N MET A 370 21.09 9.21 17.49
CA MET A 370 20.21 8.38 16.66
C MET A 370 18.82 8.99 16.49
N TYR A 371 18.20 9.44 17.58
CA TYR A 371 16.87 10.07 17.53
C TYR A 371 16.89 11.44 16.82
N LYS A 372 17.99 12.19 16.89
CA LYS A 372 18.18 13.41 16.09
C LYS A 372 18.24 13.09 14.60
N SER A 373 18.97 12.04 14.21
CA SER A 373 19.01 11.59 12.81
C SER A 373 17.62 11.16 12.31
N LEU A 374 16.85 10.46 13.16
CA LEU A 374 15.45 10.13 12.86
C LEU A 374 14.58 11.38 12.68
N ALA A 375 14.76 12.40 13.52
CA ALA A 375 14.03 13.66 13.40
C ALA A 375 14.32 14.40 12.10
N TRP A 376 15.59 14.49 11.68
CA TRP A 376 15.97 15.08 10.39
C TRP A 376 15.38 14.29 9.21
N ALA A 377 15.38 12.95 9.29
CA ALA A 377 14.77 12.12 8.25
C ALA A 377 13.24 12.31 8.16
N LEU A 378 12.56 12.39 9.31
CA LEU A 378 11.12 12.64 9.37
C LEU A 378 10.77 14.05 8.85
N ALA A 379 11.55 15.07 9.21
CA ALA A 379 11.36 16.43 8.72
C ALA A 379 11.53 16.50 7.18
N SER A 380 12.55 15.83 6.65
CA SER A 380 12.75 15.70 5.21
C SER A 380 11.57 14.99 4.52
N PHE A 381 11.08 13.91 5.10
CA PHE A 381 9.89 13.21 4.59
C PHE A 381 8.66 14.11 4.52
N ILE A 382 8.38 14.86 5.59
CA ILE A 382 7.24 15.79 5.62
C ILE A 382 7.39 16.86 4.54
N LEU A 383 8.60 17.41 4.35
CA LEU A 383 8.87 18.40 3.29
C LEU A 383 8.62 17.82 1.89
N PHE A 384 9.13 16.62 1.59
CA PHE A 384 8.89 16.00 0.28
C PHE A 384 7.41 15.65 0.08
N PHE A 385 6.75 15.16 1.13
CA PHE A 385 5.32 14.83 1.10
C PHE A 385 4.47 16.08 0.82
N THR A 386 4.76 17.22 1.46
CA THR A 386 4.02 18.47 1.23
C THR A 386 4.24 19.00 -0.18
N ILE A 387 5.48 18.98 -0.70
CA ILE A 387 5.78 19.39 -2.08
C ILE A 387 4.99 18.54 -3.08
N LEU A 388 5.01 17.21 -2.94
CA LEU A 388 4.25 16.31 -3.82
C LEU A 388 2.74 16.51 -3.71
N THR A 389 2.24 16.81 -2.51
CA THR A 389 0.82 17.09 -2.30
C THR A 389 0.41 18.40 -2.98
N VAL A 390 1.22 19.47 -2.87
CA VAL A 390 0.96 20.74 -3.55
C VAL A 390 0.91 20.54 -5.07
N VAL A 391 1.88 19.80 -5.63
CA VAL A 391 1.88 19.45 -7.07
C VAL A 391 0.62 18.69 -7.47
N ALA A 392 0.21 17.69 -6.66
CA ALA A 392 -1.01 16.91 -6.90
C ALA A 392 -2.27 17.79 -6.88
N VAL A 393 -2.36 18.70 -5.92
CA VAL A 393 -3.49 19.60 -5.74
C VAL A 393 -3.56 20.63 -6.87
N CYS A 394 -2.43 21.24 -7.27
CA CYS A 394 -2.35 22.14 -8.41
C CYS A 394 -2.80 21.46 -9.72
N SER A 395 -2.42 20.20 -9.92
CA SER A 395 -2.88 19.41 -11.07
C SER A 395 -4.40 19.15 -11.03
N ARG A 396 -4.96 18.86 -9.85
CA ARG A 396 -6.42 18.66 -9.70
C ARG A 396 -7.23 19.93 -9.92
N PHE A 397 -6.73 21.09 -9.50
CA PHE A 397 -7.36 22.39 -9.74
C PHE A 397 -7.20 22.89 -11.18
N GLY A 398 -6.57 22.11 -12.07
CA GLY A 398 -6.44 22.45 -13.49
C GLY A 398 -5.47 23.60 -13.75
N VAL A 399 -4.55 23.91 -12.82
CA VAL A 399 -3.49 24.90 -13.05
C VAL A 399 -2.57 24.44 -14.19
N PHE A 400 -2.37 23.12 -14.30
CA PHE A 400 -1.76 22.46 -15.43
C PHE A 400 -2.31 21.03 -15.56
N GLU A 401 -2.46 20.53 -16.79
CA GLU A 401 -2.85 19.15 -17.06
C GLU A 401 -1.60 18.35 -17.45
N TRP A 402 -1.44 17.15 -16.87
CA TRP A 402 -0.37 16.25 -17.27
C TRP A 402 -0.71 15.63 -18.61
N ASP A 403 0.23 15.65 -19.54
CA ASP A 403 0.15 14.79 -20.72
C ASP A 403 -0.04 13.33 -20.28
N VAL A 404 -0.80 12.56 -21.06
CA VAL A 404 -1.09 11.15 -20.78
C VAL A 404 0.19 10.33 -20.53
N GLU A 405 1.29 10.72 -21.18
CA GLU A 405 2.61 10.10 -21.03
C GLU A 405 3.22 10.24 -19.63
N TRP A 406 2.86 11.28 -18.87
CA TRP A 406 3.51 11.63 -17.60
C TRP A 406 2.59 11.53 -16.38
N GLU A 407 1.28 11.37 -16.59
CA GLU A 407 0.29 11.31 -15.51
C GLU A 407 0.58 10.23 -14.46
N TRP A 408 1.17 9.10 -14.87
CA TRP A 408 1.55 8.01 -13.98
C TRP A 408 2.65 8.40 -12.96
N MET A 409 3.46 9.44 -13.23
CA MET A 409 4.49 9.92 -12.30
C MET A 409 3.87 10.37 -10.97
N GLN A 410 2.69 10.98 -11.03
CA GLN A 410 1.94 11.42 -9.86
C GLN A 410 1.49 10.23 -8.99
N LEU A 411 1.17 9.09 -9.59
CA LEU A 411 0.78 7.86 -8.88
C LEU A 411 2.01 7.18 -8.27
N VAL A 412 3.11 7.12 -9.03
CA VAL A 412 4.38 6.50 -8.63
C VAL A 412 5.11 7.27 -7.51
N ALA A 413 4.90 8.58 -7.42
CA ALA A 413 5.56 9.42 -6.42
C ALA A 413 5.34 8.92 -4.96
N TRP A 414 4.15 8.41 -4.63
CA TRP A 414 3.87 7.93 -3.26
C TRP A 414 4.61 6.64 -2.90
N PRO A 415 4.57 5.57 -3.72
CA PRO A 415 5.41 4.39 -3.48
C PRO A 415 6.91 4.70 -3.44
N VAL A 416 7.42 5.59 -4.32
CA VAL A 416 8.83 6.02 -4.29
C VAL A 416 9.20 6.62 -2.94
N LEU A 417 8.39 7.55 -2.45
CA LEU A 417 8.62 8.24 -1.19
C LEU A 417 8.59 7.25 -0.01
N ASN A 418 7.68 6.27 0.00
CA ASN A 418 7.66 5.20 1.01
C ASN A 418 8.93 4.33 0.96
N PHE A 419 9.44 4.02 -0.24
CA PHE A 419 10.68 3.28 -0.41
C PHE A 419 11.89 4.06 0.09
N ILE A 420 11.99 5.36 -0.22
CA ILE A 420 13.07 6.23 0.26
C ILE A 420 13.09 6.28 1.79
N VAL A 421 11.92 6.38 2.45
CA VAL A 421 11.84 6.33 3.92
C VAL A 421 12.27 4.98 4.46
N SER A 422 11.83 3.89 3.83
CA SER A 422 12.22 2.54 4.23
C SER A 422 13.74 2.36 4.14
N ALA A 423 14.35 2.84 3.05
CA ALA A 423 15.79 2.86 2.86
C ALA A 423 16.48 3.72 3.93
N ALA A 424 16.01 4.95 4.18
CA ALA A 424 16.54 5.82 5.22
C ALA A 424 16.49 5.16 6.60
N MET A 425 15.39 4.50 6.93
CA MET A 425 15.24 3.73 8.17
C MET A 425 16.30 2.61 8.26
N CYS A 426 16.54 1.88 7.17
CA CYS A 426 17.60 0.86 7.12
C CYS A 426 18.98 1.44 7.38
N PHE A 427 19.28 2.61 6.82
CA PHE A 427 20.59 3.26 6.96
C PHE A 427 20.83 3.82 8.35
N ILE A 428 19.84 4.49 8.93
CA ILE A 428 19.92 5.12 10.27
C ILE A 428 20.04 4.03 11.34
N TRP A 429 19.27 2.94 11.20
CA TRP A 429 19.17 1.86 12.19
C TRP A 429 19.95 0.62 11.81
N ARG A 430 20.98 0.77 10.97
CA ARG A 430 21.81 -0.35 10.54
C ARG A 430 22.46 -1.04 11.75
N PRO A 431 22.50 -2.39 11.80
CA PRO A 431 23.28 -3.09 12.81
C PRO A 431 24.75 -2.68 12.72
N THR A 432 25.33 -2.23 13.83
CA THR A 432 26.75 -1.89 13.97
C THR A 432 27.37 -2.70 15.09
N LYS A 433 28.71 -2.73 15.14
CA LYS A 433 29.51 -3.45 16.15
C LYS A 433 29.19 -3.08 17.61
N ASN A 434 28.51 -1.95 17.85
CA ASN A 434 28.18 -1.49 19.19
C ASN A 434 26.66 -1.35 19.39
N SER A 435 25.83 -1.82 18.46
CA SER A 435 24.37 -1.61 18.52
C SER A 435 23.74 -2.12 19.81
N SER A 436 24.09 -3.33 20.28
CA SER A 436 23.59 -3.84 21.56
C SER A 436 24.13 -3.06 22.77
N GLN A 437 25.39 -2.61 22.70
CA GLN A 437 25.97 -1.78 23.76
C GLN A 437 25.20 -0.47 23.90
N PHE A 438 24.84 0.19 22.79
CA PHE A 438 24.03 1.41 22.83
C PHE A 438 22.61 1.20 23.34
N ALA A 439 21.99 0.04 23.10
CA ALA A 439 20.64 -0.24 23.60
C ALA A 439 20.63 -0.62 25.08
N PHE A 440 21.60 -1.44 25.53
CA PHE A 440 21.60 -2.03 26.88
C PHE A 440 22.51 -1.31 27.88
N SER A 441 23.43 -0.43 27.45
CA SER A 441 24.13 0.43 28.40
C SER A 441 23.18 1.53 28.88
N MET A 442 22.79 1.48 30.15
CA MET A 442 22.42 2.72 30.84
C MET A 442 23.69 3.57 30.89
N GLN A 443 23.81 4.55 30.00
CA GLN A 443 24.83 5.57 30.16
C GLN A 443 24.47 6.34 31.43
N LEU A 444 25.31 6.24 32.47
CA LEU A 444 25.22 7.10 33.64
C LEU A 444 25.33 8.55 33.14
N PRO A 445 24.51 9.49 33.65
CA PRO A 445 24.66 10.89 33.30
C PRO A 445 26.09 11.32 33.67
N MET A 446 26.89 11.68 32.66
CA MET A 446 28.22 12.21 32.90
C MET A 446 28.03 13.55 33.62
N THR A 447 28.33 13.60 34.92
CA THR A 447 28.54 14.84 35.64
C THR A 447 29.77 15.51 35.04
N ASP A 448 29.71 16.84 34.89
CA ASP A 448 30.82 17.64 34.36
C ASP A 448 31.99 17.74 35.36
N ASP A 449 31.79 17.19 36.56
CA ASP A 449 32.76 17.19 37.64
C ASP A 449 33.54 15.87 37.60
N GLY A 450 34.79 15.98 37.14
CA GLY A 450 35.68 14.85 36.88
C GLY A 450 35.91 13.97 38.10
N THR A 451 35.46 12.72 38.02
CA THR A 451 36.18 11.53 38.49
C THR A 451 35.69 10.36 37.65
N GLY A 452 36.56 9.86 36.76
CA GLY A 452 36.27 8.66 36.01
C GLY A 452 36.15 7.48 36.97
N LEU A 453 34.96 6.91 37.13
CA LEU A 453 34.82 5.58 37.70
C LEU A 453 35.11 4.56 36.60
N GLU A 454 36.25 3.90 36.78
CA GLU A 454 36.70 2.75 36.03
C GLU A 454 35.64 1.64 36.09
N MET A 455 35.30 1.09 34.92
CA MET A 455 34.36 -0.02 34.78
C MET A 455 35.06 -1.31 35.21
N THR A 456 34.75 -1.82 36.40
CA THR A 456 35.18 -3.16 36.80
C THR A 456 34.38 -4.21 36.03
N VAL A 457 34.99 -4.74 34.97
CA VAL A 457 34.53 -5.96 34.32
C VAL A 457 34.82 -7.12 35.28
N ALA A 458 33.77 -7.69 35.87
CA ALA A 458 33.87 -8.99 36.53
C ALA A 458 34.10 -10.06 35.45
N SER A 459 35.36 -10.32 35.14
CA SER A 459 35.79 -11.48 34.37
C SER A 459 35.43 -12.73 35.16
N ARG A 460 34.38 -13.43 34.73
CA ARG A 460 34.17 -14.84 35.09
C ARG A 460 35.24 -15.65 34.35
N ASP A 461 36.38 -15.84 34.99
CA ASP A 461 37.39 -16.77 34.52
C ASP A 461 37.02 -18.17 35.00
N SER A 462 36.76 -19.06 34.06
CA SER A 462 36.55 -20.49 34.32
C SER A 462 37.91 -21.18 34.14
N SER A 463 38.63 -21.38 35.24
CA SER A 463 39.80 -22.26 35.27
C SER A 463 39.43 -23.60 35.91
N SER A 464 39.76 -24.65 35.16
CA SER A 464 39.66 -26.08 35.39
C SER A 464 40.40 -26.60 36.63
N GLU A 465 39.78 -27.61 37.25
CA GLU A 465 40.31 -28.90 37.74
C GLU A 465 41.64 -28.99 38.53
N ASP A 466 41.47 -29.61 39.71
CA ASP A 466 42.27 -30.64 40.37
C ASP A 466 43.42 -30.34 41.35
N ASP A 467 43.39 -31.18 42.39
CA ASP A 467 44.41 -31.62 43.36
C ASP A 467 44.76 -30.75 44.58
N VAL A 468 44.13 -31.08 45.73
CA VAL A 468 44.81 -31.06 47.03
C VAL A 468 44.33 -32.24 47.90
N GLU A 469 45.18 -33.28 48.01
CA GLU A 469 45.22 -34.21 49.14
C GLU A 469 45.68 -33.47 50.41
N VAL A 470 45.02 -33.69 51.56
CA VAL A 470 45.64 -33.52 52.88
C VAL A 470 45.21 -34.66 53.79
N GLU A 471 46.22 -35.28 54.39
CA GLU A 471 46.23 -36.38 55.34
C GLU A 471 45.45 -36.13 56.65
N SER A 472 45.22 -37.26 57.32
CA SER A 472 44.54 -37.51 58.58
C SER A 472 45.30 -37.10 59.85
N ASP A 473 44.59 -37.28 60.97
CA ASP A 473 45.00 -37.46 62.37
C ASP A 473 44.47 -36.33 63.28
N ASP A 474 43.83 -36.53 64.44
CA ASP A 474 43.14 -37.66 65.08
C ASP A 474 42.46 -37.07 66.36
N ASP A 475 41.61 -37.87 67.01
CA ASP A 475 41.13 -37.78 68.41
C ASP A 475 39.92 -36.89 68.83
N ASP A 476 38.74 -37.55 68.83
CA ASP A 476 37.85 -37.85 69.98
C ASP A 476 37.52 -36.79 71.06
N ILE A 477 36.21 -36.53 71.25
CA ILE A 477 35.42 -37.02 72.42
C ILE A 477 33.94 -36.61 72.31
N GLU A 478 33.14 -37.64 72.57
CA GLU A 478 31.70 -37.85 72.54
C GLU A 478 30.88 -37.17 73.67
N LYS A 479 29.63 -36.74 73.37
CA LYS A 479 28.37 -37.06 74.13
C LYS A 479 27.16 -36.28 73.57
N ASN A 480 26.22 -36.99 72.92
CA ASN A 480 24.89 -37.43 73.44
C ASN A 480 23.83 -36.30 73.43
N THR A 481 22.58 -36.40 72.96
CA THR A 481 21.69 -37.51 72.61
C THR A 481 20.47 -36.93 71.84
N LYS A 482 19.90 -37.68 70.90
CA LYS A 482 18.57 -37.51 70.25
C LYS A 482 17.44 -38.05 71.20
N PRO A 483 16.12 -38.15 70.84
CA PRO A 483 15.25 -37.41 69.89
C PRO A 483 13.76 -37.18 70.38
N ARG A 484 12.94 -36.54 69.51
CA ARG A 484 11.54 -36.91 69.11
C ARG A 484 10.28 -36.32 69.82
N ALA A 485 9.39 -35.80 68.95
CA ALA A 485 7.90 -35.77 68.93
C ALA A 485 7.05 -34.75 69.73
N ALA A 486 6.36 -33.89 68.95
CA ALA A 486 4.91 -33.63 68.84
C ALA A 486 3.95 -33.67 70.06
N ARG A 487 3.21 -32.55 70.25
CA ARG A 487 1.80 -32.35 70.70
C ARG A 487 1.53 -30.82 70.67
N VAL A 488 0.54 -30.22 69.99
CA VAL A 488 -0.95 -30.23 70.10
C VAL A 488 -1.49 -29.84 71.49
N GLY A 489 -2.32 -28.78 71.51
CA GLY A 489 -3.19 -28.29 72.60
C GLY A 489 -2.91 -26.82 72.94
N GLU A 490 -3.59 -25.81 72.37
CA GLU A 490 -4.94 -25.26 72.68
C GLU A 490 -5.10 -24.59 74.05
N ASN A 491 -5.70 -23.38 73.98
CA ASN A 491 -6.52 -22.62 74.95
C ASN A 491 -5.82 -21.71 75.98
N GLU A 492 -6.04 -20.39 75.88
CA GLU A 492 -7.08 -19.54 76.54
C GLU A 492 -6.38 -18.84 77.73
N ASP A 493 -6.59 -17.59 78.15
CA ASP A 493 -7.43 -16.44 77.77
C ASP A 493 -6.89 -15.23 78.61
N ASP A 494 -7.55 -14.07 78.48
CA ASP A 494 -7.64 -12.92 79.43
C ASP A 494 -6.46 -11.92 79.39
N ASP A 495 -6.61 -10.68 78.91
CA ASP A 495 -7.42 -9.51 79.36
C ASP A 495 -6.34 -8.42 79.69
N ASP A 496 -6.48 -7.11 79.56
CA ASP A 496 -7.47 -6.16 79.06
C ASP A 496 -6.76 -4.78 79.11
N SER A 497 -7.38 -3.76 78.48
CA SER A 497 -7.22 -2.30 78.74
C SER A 497 -5.88 -1.60 78.40
N ASP A 498 -5.79 -0.34 77.94
CA ASP A 498 -6.78 0.70 77.65
C ASP A 498 -6.12 1.88 76.88
N GLU A 499 -6.96 2.67 76.19
CA GLU A 499 -6.93 4.13 75.85
C GLU A 499 -5.62 4.90 75.55
N GLY A 500 -5.56 5.91 74.66
CA GLY A 500 -6.54 6.78 73.96
C GLY A 500 -5.72 7.81 73.14
N VAL A 501 -6.23 8.68 72.25
CA VAL A 501 -7.57 9.22 71.91
C VAL A 501 -7.55 9.57 70.42
#